data_AF-A0A292QKB7-F1
#
_entry.id   AF-A0A292QKB7-F1
#
_cell.length_a   1.000
_cell.length_b   1.000
_cell.length_c   1.000
_cell.angle_alpha   90.00
_cell.angle_beta   90.00
_cell.angle_gamma   90.00
#
_symmetry.space_group_name_H-M   'P 1'
#
loop_
_entity.id
_entity.type
_entity.pdbx_description
1 polymer ?
#
loop_
_entity_poly.entity_id
_entity_poly.type
_entity_poly.pdbx_seq_one_letter_code
_entity_poly.pdbx_strand_id
1 'polypeptide(L)'
;MNEFTQKDINTLFSGLCCSRCKNEFTKSSIKILERDCDILLCRLSCEKCGKDFGEIVFNYNRKAKHHEPLEIIEGLPPISYDDVIEAHRFIRKKL
;
A
#
# COMPACT_ATOMS: atom_id res chain seq x y z
N MET A 1 24.11 1.06 -1.81
CA MET A 1 22.74 0.48 -1.75
C MET A 1 21.79 1.65 -1.90
N ASN A 2 21.16 1.87 -3.06
CA ASN A 2 20.41 3.12 -3.26
C ASN A 2 19.18 3.12 -2.36
N GLU A 3 19.14 4.06 -1.43
CA GLU A 3 18.10 4.25 -0.43
C GLU A 3 16.90 4.98 -1.04
N PHE A 4 15.72 4.77 -0.46
CA PHE A 4 14.54 5.58 -0.75
C PHE A 4 14.89 7.06 -0.54
N THR A 5 14.61 7.92 -1.52
CA THR A 5 14.79 9.37 -1.35
C THR A 5 13.55 9.98 -0.70
N GLN A 6 13.70 11.15 -0.07
CA GLN A 6 12.54 11.84 0.51
C GLN A 6 11.59 12.27 -0.61
N LYS A 7 12.11 12.49 -1.82
CA LYS A 7 11.33 12.76 -3.02
C LYS A 7 10.44 11.57 -3.39
N ASP A 8 10.98 10.35 -3.36
CA ASP A 8 10.19 9.13 -3.63
C ASP A 8 9.03 8.99 -2.64
N ILE A 9 9.28 9.26 -1.36
CA ILE A 9 8.23 9.21 -0.32
C ILE A 9 7.18 10.28 -0.56
N ASN A 10 7.59 11.53 -0.83
CA ASN A 10 6.65 12.61 -1.09
C ASN A 10 5.77 12.32 -2.31
N THR A 11 6.34 11.70 -3.35
CA THR A 11 5.59 11.30 -4.54
C THR A 11 4.63 10.16 -4.23
N LEU A 12 5.11 9.06 -3.64
CA LEU A 12 4.29 7.88 -3.37
C LEU A 12 3.19 8.15 -2.33
N PHE A 13 3.48 8.94 -1.30
CA PHE A 13 2.53 9.27 -0.24
C PHE A 13 1.86 10.63 -0.44
N SER A 14 1.88 11.18 -1.66
CA SER A 14 1.21 12.43 -1.97
C SER A 14 -0.28 12.33 -1.62
N GLY A 15 -0.78 13.22 -0.77
CA GLY A 15 -2.16 13.20 -0.29
C GLY A 15 -2.45 12.17 0.81
N LEU A 16 -1.46 11.39 1.25
CA LEU A 16 -1.58 10.44 2.34
C LEU A 16 -0.87 10.96 3.59
N CYS A 17 -1.49 10.74 4.75
CA CYS A 17 -0.92 11.14 6.03
C CYS A 17 -1.29 10.13 7.13
N CYS A 18 -0.66 10.26 8.29
CA CYS A 18 -1.00 9.45 9.44
C CYS A 18 -2.49 9.64 9.82
N SER A 19 -3.26 8.56 9.80
CA SER A 19 -4.68 8.62 10.16
C SER A 19 -4.96 9.06 11.60
N ARG A 20 -3.96 9.00 12.50
CA ARG A 20 -4.08 9.42 13.91
C ARG A 20 -3.71 10.90 14.14
N CYS A 21 -2.52 11.32 13.73
CA CYS A 21 -1.99 12.66 14.04
C CYS A 21 -1.87 13.58 12.82
N LYS A 22 -2.27 13.11 11.64
CA LYS A 22 -2.25 13.83 10.36
C LYS A 22 -0.87 14.31 9.89
N ASN A 23 0.21 13.83 10.51
CA ASN A 23 1.56 14.10 10.06
C ASN A 23 1.85 13.35 8.75
N GLU A 24 2.59 13.98 7.86
CA GLU A 24 3.11 13.37 6.64
C GLU A 24 4.14 12.28 6.96
N PHE A 25 4.38 11.41 5.99
CA PHE A 25 5.38 10.35 6.09
C PHE A 25 6.72 10.83 5.53
N THR A 26 7.78 10.40 6.20
CA THR A 26 9.17 10.75 5.87
C THR A 26 10.02 9.49 5.75
N LYS A 27 11.31 9.63 5.40
CA LYS A 27 12.23 8.47 5.35
C LYS A 27 12.25 7.67 6.64
N SER A 28 12.24 8.34 7.78
CA SER A 28 12.21 7.73 9.12
C SER A 28 10.90 6.98 9.39
N SER A 29 9.84 7.25 8.63
CA SER A 29 8.58 6.54 8.73
C SER A 29 8.61 5.15 8.08
N ILE A 30 9.61 4.86 7.22
CA ILE A 30 9.70 3.63 6.43
C ILE A 30 10.95 2.85 6.82
N LYS A 31 10.76 1.58 7.24
CA LYS A 31 11.85 0.63 7.48
C LYS A 31 11.83 -0.44 6.40
N ILE A 32 12.85 -0.49 5.54
CA ILE A 32 12.98 -1.54 4.52
C ILE A 32 13.31 -2.87 5.22
N LEU A 33 12.54 -3.92 4.92
CA LEU A 33 12.75 -5.27 5.43
C LEU A 33 13.43 -6.14 4.38
N GLU A 34 12.90 -6.14 3.16
CA GLU A 34 13.40 -6.96 2.05
C GLU A 34 13.24 -6.23 0.72
N ARG A 35 14.11 -6.56 -0.24
CA ARG A 35 14.05 -6.03 -1.60
C ARG A 35 14.36 -7.17 -2.56
N ASP A 36 13.42 -7.46 -3.46
CA ASP A 36 13.58 -8.44 -4.53
C ASP A 36 13.13 -7.83 -5.86
N CYS A 37 14.05 -7.69 -6.80
CA CYS A 37 13.81 -7.09 -8.11
C CYS A 37 13.08 -5.72 -8.01
N ASP A 38 11.84 -5.66 -8.49
CA ASP A 38 10.97 -4.47 -8.44
C ASP A 38 10.02 -4.50 -7.23
N ILE A 39 10.11 -5.50 -6.35
CA ILE A 39 9.32 -5.62 -5.13
C ILE A 39 10.13 -5.10 -3.94
N LEU A 40 9.48 -4.26 -3.13
CA LEU A 40 10.04 -3.74 -1.90
C LEU A 40 9.09 -4.01 -0.73
N LEU A 41 9.55 -4.80 0.23
CA LEU A 41 8.85 -5.04 1.49
C LEU A 41 9.37 -4.08 2.55
N CYS A 42 8.47 -3.27 3.11
CA CYS A 42 8.79 -2.27 4.12
C CYS A 42 7.82 -2.37 5.30
N ARG A 43 8.22 -1.87 6.46
CA ARG A 43 7.31 -1.54 7.55
C ARG A 43 7.07 -0.04 7.57
N LEU A 44 5.81 0.37 7.73
CA LEU A 44 5.41 1.78 7.82
C LEU A 44 4.97 2.12 9.24
N SER A 45 5.54 3.18 9.80
CA SER A 45 5.17 3.70 11.10
C SER A 45 5.21 5.23 11.10
N CYS A 46 4.30 5.87 11.82
CA CYS A 46 4.34 7.33 11.95
C CYS A 46 5.41 7.74 12.95
N GLU A 47 6.44 8.45 12.50
CA GLU A 47 7.53 8.93 13.36
C GLU A 47 7.07 9.83 14.50
N LYS A 48 5.97 10.58 14.31
CA LYS A 48 5.50 11.58 15.29
C LYS A 48 4.68 10.97 16.43
N CYS A 49 3.82 9.98 16.13
CA CYS A 49 2.91 9.41 17.12
C CYS A 49 3.12 7.92 17.41
N GLY A 50 4.08 7.28 16.72
CA GLY A 50 4.42 5.88 16.87
C GLY A 50 3.36 4.90 16.37
N LYS A 51 2.31 5.37 15.67
CA LYS A 51 1.30 4.46 15.10
C LYS A 51 1.96 3.57 14.06
N ASP A 52 1.85 2.26 14.25
CA ASP A 52 2.31 1.24 13.32
C ASP A 52 1.20 0.94 12.30
N PHE A 53 1.58 0.86 11.03
CA PHE A 53 0.72 0.48 9.91
C PHE A 53 1.04 -0.92 9.38
N GLY A 54 2.04 -1.58 9.98
CA GLY A 54 2.44 -2.93 9.61
C GLY A 54 3.34 -2.96 8.39
N GLU A 55 3.38 -4.14 7.77
CA GLU A 55 4.19 -4.43 6.60
C GLU A 55 3.42 -4.07 5.33
N ILE A 56 4.11 -3.42 4.41
CA ILE A 56 3.61 -2.94 3.13
C ILE A 56 4.54 -3.38 2.01
N VAL A 57 3.93 -3.78 0.90
CA VAL A 57 4.64 -4.23 -0.29
C VAL A 57 4.45 -3.18 -1.39
N PHE A 58 5.56 -2.68 -1.91
CA PHE A 58 5.56 -1.80 -3.07
C PHE A 58 6.05 -2.56 -4.30
N ASN A 59 5.41 -2.28 -5.44
CA ASN A 59 6.04 -2.50 -6.74
C ASN A 59 6.84 -1.23 -7.09
N TYR A 60 8.10 -1.19 -6.71
CA TYR A 60 9.01 -0.05 -6.84
C TYR A 60 10.04 -0.29 -7.95
N ASN A 61 9.65 0.03 -9.19
CA ASN A 61 10.55 -0.03 -10.34
C ASN A 61 11.45 1.23 -10.40
N ARG A 62 12.72 1.07 -10.03
CA ARG A 62 13.72 2.16 -10.03
C ARG A 62 14.05 2.74 -11.40
N LYS A 63 13.82 1.97 -12.47
CA LYS A 63 14.08 2.41 -13.84
C LYS A 63 12.94 3.27 -14.37
N ALA A 64 11.80 3.31 -13.66
CA ALA A 64 10.74 4.25 -13.98
C ALA A 64 11.26 5.68 -13.80
N LYS A 65 11.08 6.50 -14.83
CA LYS A 65 11.46 7.93 -14.76
C LYS A 65 10.57 8.70 -13.77
N HIS A 66 9.37 8.18 -13.51
CA HIS A 66 8.36 8.77 -12.66
C HIS A 66 7.65 7.66 -11.87
N HIS A 67 7.37 7.94 -10.60
CA HIS A 67 6.47 7.16 -9.77
C HIS A 67 5.15 7.91 -9.67
N GLU A 68 4.03 7.19 -9.72
CA GLU A 68 2.71 7.77 -9.45
C GLU A 68 2.41 7.71 -7.95
N PRO A 69 1.57 8.62 -7.42
CA PRO A 69 1.06 8.53 -6.06
C PRO A 69 0.34 7.20 -5.79
N LEU A 70 0.43 6.72 -4.56
CA LEU A 70 -0.36 5.58 -4.11
C LEU A 70 -1.83 6.00 -3.99
N GLU A 71 -2.69 5.23 -4.63
CA GLU A 71 -4.13 5.41 -4.53
C GLU A 71 -4.70 4.54 -3.41
N ILE A 72 -5.64 5.10 -2.66
CA ILE A 72 -6.44 4.31 -1.73
C ILE A 72 -7.44 3.51 -2.57
N ILE A 73 -7.21 2.21 -2.68
CA ILE A 73 -8.21 1.31 -3.25
C ILE A 73 -9.23 1.07 -2.15
N GLU A 74 -10.40 1.72 -2.25
CA GLU A 74 -11.54 1.35 -1.44
C GLU A 74 -11.87 -0.12 -1.71
N GLY A 75 -12.04 -0.89 -0.63
CA GLY A 75 -12.37 -2.31 -0.75
C GLY A 75 -13.66 -2.50 -1.55
N LEU A 76 -13.81 -3.68 -2.16
CA LEU A 76 -15.10 -4.06 -2.73
C LEU A 76 -16.19 -3.92 -1.66
N PRO A 77 -17.42 -3.56 -2.06
CA PRO A 77 -18.53 -3.55 -1.13
C PRO A 77 -18.65 -4.92 -0.43
N PRO A 78 -19.18 -4.96 0.81
CA PRO A 78 -19.43 -6.22 1.49
C PRO A 78 -20.22 -7.18 0.60
N ILE A 79 -19.85 -8.46 0.61
CA ILE A 79 -20.53 -9.49 -0.15
C ILE A 79 -22.01 -9.52 0.27
N SER A 80 -22.91 -9.37 -0.68
CA SER A 80 -24.35 -9.38 -0.44
C SER A 80 -24.90 -10.81 -0.43
N TYR A 81 -26.15 -10.96 0.06
CA TYR A 81 -26.87 -12.22 -0.02
C TYR A 81 -27.01 -12.70 -1.48
N ASP A 82 -27.30 -11.79 -2.41
CA ASP A 82 -27.49 -12.13 -3.81
C ASP A 82 -26.18 -12.58 -4.48
N ASP A 83 -25.05 -11.96 -4.14
CA ASP A 83 -23.72 -12.39 -4.62
C ASP A 83 -23.43 -13.85 -4.25
N VAL A 84 -23.81 -14.25 -3.02
CA VAL A 84 -23.65 -15.63 -2.55
C VAL A 84 -24.55 -16.60 -3.34
N ILE A 85 -25.81 -16.22 -3.57
CA ILE A 85 -26.76 -17.05 -4.33
C ILE A 85 -26.30 -17.18 -5.80
N GLU A 86 -25.83 -16.10 -6.40
CA GLU A 86 -25.31 -16.12 -7.77
C GLU A 86 -24.06 -17.00 -7.88
N ALA A 87 -23.12 -16.88 -6.93
CA ALA A 87 -21.94 -17.75 -6.88
C ALA A 87 -22.33 -19.24 -6.80
N HIS A 88 -23.28 -19.60 -5.95
CA HIS A 88 -23.77 -20.99 -5.85
C HIS A 88 -24.45 -21.46 -7.15
N ARG A 89 -25.22 -20.60 -7.82
CA ARG A 89 -25.84 -20.92 -9.12
C ARG A 89 -24.79 -21.09 -10.21
N PHE A 90 -23.76 -20.25 -10.24
CA PHE A 90 -22.67 -20.33 -11.20
C PHE A 90 -21.91 -21.65 -11.06
N ILE A 91 -21.50 -22.01 -9.83
CA ILE A 91 -20.79 -23.26 -9.56
C ILE A 91 -21.63 -24.47 -9.99
N ARG A 92 -22.92 -24.49 -9.65
CA ARG A 92 -23.83 -25.58 -10.04
C ARG A 92 -24.06 -25.73 -11.55
N LYS A 93 -23.91 -24.65 -12.34
CA LYS A 93 -24.03 -24.70 -13.80
C LYS A 93 -22.74 -25.14 -14.50
N LYS A 94 -21.61 -25.07 -13.79
CA LYS A 94 -20.26 -25.38 -14.31
C LYS A 94 -19.79 -26.79 -13.91
N LEU A 95 -20.53 -27.45 -13.03
CA LEU A 95 -20.42 -28.86 -12.67
C LEU A 95 -21.47 -29.67 -13.44
#